data_AF-A0A4Y7XDX5-F1
#
_entry.id   AF-A0A4Y7XDX5-F1
#
_cell.length_a   1.000
_cell.length_b   1.000
_cell.length_c   1.000
_cell.angle_alpha   90.00
_cell.angle_beta   90.00
_cell.angle_gamma   90.00
#
_symmetry.space_group_name_H-M   'P 1'
#
loop_
_entity.id
_entity.type
_entity.pdbx_description
1 polymer ?
#
loop_
_entity_poly.entity_id
_entity_poly.type
_entity_poly.pdbx_seq_one_letter_code
_entity_poly.pdbx_strand_id
1 'polypeptide(L)'
;MKSTLWMRQLALVSYGNTYLKNPDNLEKWYRHQIFQDSLPTFRCGITKQLLSHSFSYWLSYLQQHGVQQLSLHAFYDFFKTPVEIENLFIRTDEFVIVAHHPQQPNVWIIAEEKAVFDDDLNRSWIPDSSLFADFDNDYYWQLDIKTEQIPVLHPLSTASWQQIYQNYKTMLFDRSYGQKVSLDITSIECYGARYREHAYDFESFPLLAGSNHSAYPSKLLNAMIQLKGYMHSDLNCKNEASEWNEKLYEREPEFRHWMNLFELNFKNLICMATNNAGQTKFDDYPDAYIITDPRLIQANTHTDEQEADSLDPLSAPMDAKKEQHPLVTLLIAILALLLVALLIYAIAKMIVAWGFIAVLIGVVALFAYALLSKDK
;
A
#
# COMPACT_ATOMS: atom_id res chain seq x y z
N MET A 1 2.99 -5.79 10.32
CA MET A 1 2.90 -5.10 9.00
C MET A 1 2.61 -3.63 9.23
N LYS A 2 3.44 -2.71 8.72
CA LYS A 2 3.29 -1.25 8.87
C LYS A 2 1.97 -0.75 8.22
N SER A 3 1.40 0.36 8.71
CA SER A 3 0.30 1.02 7.98
C SER A 3 0.80 1.47 6.61
N THR A 4 -0.01 1.37 5.56
CA THR A 4 0.39 1.84 4.23
C THR A 4 0.14 3.34 4.09
N LEU A 5 1.00 4.04 3.34
CA LEU A 5 0.94 5.49 3.15
C LEU A 5 -0.45 5.98 2.69
N TRP A 6 -1.07 5.33 1.72
CA TRP A 6 -2.42 5.72 1.28
C TRP A 6 -3.48 5.67 2.40
N MET A 7 -3.38 4.76 3.37
CA MET A 7 -4.33 4.71 4.49
C MET A 7 -4.13 5.92 5.41
N ARG A 8 -2.87 6.34 5.61
CA ARG A 8 -2.54 7.57 6.35
C ARG A 8 -3.04 8.81 5.63
N GLN A 9 -2.87 8.91 4.30
CA GLN A 9 -3.41 10.01 3.51
C GLN A 9 -4.95 10.07 3.58
N LEU A 10 -5.62 8.93 3.44
CA LEU A 10 -7.07 8.82 3.58
C LEU A 10 -7.52 9.31 4.97
N ALA A 11 -6.92 8.80 6.04
CA ALA A 11 -7.26 9.20 7.40
C ALA A 11 -6.99 10.70 7.64
N LEU A 12 -5.84 11.20 7.16
CA LEU A 12 -5.45 12.60 7.28
C LEU A 12 -6.47 13.55 6.65
N VAL A 13 -6.94 13.24 5.43
CA VAL A 13 -7.94 14.07 4.74
C VAL A 13 -9.33 13.89 5.36
N SER A 14 -9.73 12.65 5.66
CA SER A 14 -11.05 12.32 6.20
C SER A 14 -11.30 12.98 7.55
N TYR A 15 -10.40 12.77 8.50
CA TYR A 15 -10.46 13.44 9.77
C TYR A 15 -10.17 14.94 9.61
N GLY A 16 -9.30 15.33 8.67
CA GLY A 16 -8.91 16.72 8.39
C GLY A 16 -10.11 17.60 8.13
N ASN A 17 -11.02 17.10 7.31
CA ASN A 17 -12.31 17.73 7.06
C ASN A 17 -13.20 17.83 8.29
N THR A 18 -13.11 16.89 9.23
CA THR A 18 -13.82 16.98 10.51
C THR A 18 -13.22 18.09 11.37
N TYR A 19 -11.89 18.21 11.43
CA TYR A 19 -11.20 19.26 12.18
C TYR A 19 -11.46 20.66 11.61
N LEU A 20 -11.36 20.83 10.28
CA LEU A 20 -11.60 22.12 9.63
C LEU A 20 -13.02 22.65 9.90
N LYS A 21 -14.00 21.76 10.09
CA LYS A 21 -15.37 22.09 10.47
C LYS A 21 -15.54 22.31 11.98
N ASN A 22 -14.87 21.50 12.81
CA ASN A 22 -14.94 21.58 14.26
C ASN A 22 -13.57 21.21 14.90
N PRO A 23 -12.75 22.21 15.27
CA PRO A 23 -11.42 22.00 15.85
C PRO A 23 -11.40 21.29 17.20
N ASP A 24 -12.50 21.34 17.96
CA ASP A 24 -12.54 20.83 19.34
C ASP A 24 -12.41 19.30 19.45
N ASN A 25 -12.42 18.59 18.31
CA ASN A 25 -12.32 17.13 18.25
C ASN A 25 -10.88 16.61 18.04
N LEU A 26 -9.85 17.45 18.28
CA LEU A 26 -8.44 17.12 18.07
C LEU A 26 -7.96 15.93 18.93
N GLU A 27 -8.55 15.69 20.10
CA GLU A 27 -8.13 14.60 20.99
C GLU A 27 -8.27 13.21 20.34
N LYS A 28 -9.34 12.98 19.57
CA LYS A 28 -9.57 11.71 18.87
C LYS A 28 -8.51 11.41 17.81
N TRP A 29 -7.89 12.45 17.25
CA TRP A 29 -6.85 12.31 16.24
C TRP A 29 -5.51 11.84 16.79
N TYR A 30 -5.08 12.39 17.92
CA TYR A 30 -3.82 11.97 18.55
C TYR A 30 -3.86 10.53 19.04
N ARG A 31 -5.06 10.03 19.33
CA ARG A 31 -5.28 8.62 19.68
C ARG A 31 -5.37 7.70 18.47
N HIS A 32 -5.44 8.24 17.25
CA HIS A 32 -5.57 7.44 16.04
C HIS A 32 -4.27 6.69 15.73
N GLN A 33 -4.30 5.37 15.94
CA GLN A 33 -3.11 4.51 15.88
C GLN A 33 -2.38 4.52 14.53
N ILE A 34 -3.08 4.88 13.44
CA ILE A 34 -2.48 4.95 12.10
C ILE A 34 -1.32 5.95 11.98
N PHE A 35 -1.28 6.97 12.85
CA PHE A 35 -0.23 7.99 12.87
C PHE A 35 0.85 7.73 13.94
N GLN A 36 0.80 6.60 14.65
CA GLN A 36 1.80 6.28 15.67
C GLN A 36 3.15 5.87 15.07
N ASP A 37 3.12 5.22 13.91
CA ASP A 37 4.31 4.67 13.24
C ASP A 37 4.92 5.64 12.20
N SER A 38 4.30 6.79 11.95
CA SER A 38 4.73 7.77 10.95
C SER A 38 4.22 9.17 11.30
N LEU A 39 5.13 10.15 11.28
CA LEU A 39 4.82 11.54 11.53
C LEU A 39 4.75 12.32 10.21
N PRO A 40 3.58 12.83 9.81
CA PRO A 40 3.46 13.63 8.60
C PRO A 40 4.21 14.96 8.77
N THR A 41 5.14 15.21 7.84
CA THR A 41 5.97 16.41 7.80
C THR A 41 5.64 17.22 6.55
N PHE A 42 5.41 18.52 6.69
CA PHE A 42 4.96 19.41 5.64
C PHE A 42 6.08 20.39 5.27
N ARG A 43 6.45 20.46 3.99
CA ARG A 43 7.54 21.29 3.47
C ARG A 43 7.11 22.13 2.28
N CYS A 44 7.77 23.26 2.07
CA CYS A 44 7.58 24.08 0.88
C CYS A 44 8.33 23.46 -0.31
N GLY A 45 7.64 23.20 -1.43
CA GLY A 45 8.25 22.64 -2.65
C GLY A 45 9.35 23.51 -3.26
N ILE A 46 9.22 24.85 -3.12
CA ILE A 46 10.18 25.82 -3.66
C ILE A 46 11.35 26.02 -2.69
N THR A 47 11.08 26.53 -1.48
CA THR A 47 12.15 26.93 -0.55
C THR A 47 12.76 25.77 0.22
N LYS A 48 12.15 24.58 0.14
CA LYS A 48 12.49 23.37 0.90
C LYS A 48 12.40 23.49 2.41
N GLN A 49 11.87 24.61 2.90
CA GLN A 49 11.69 24.88 4.32
C GLN A 49 10.63 23.95 4.92
N LEU A 50 10.88 23.54 6.17
CA LEU A 50 9.89 22.89 7.00
C LEU A 50 8.77 23.90 7.31
N LEU A 51 7.55 23.58 6.87
CA LEU A 51 6.35 24.37 7.17
C LEU A 51 5.69 23.88 8.46
N SER A 52 5.65 22.57 8.67
CA SER A 52 5.12 21.98 9.89
C SER A 52 5.62 20.56 10.10
N HIS A 53 5.90 20.17 11.35
CA HIS A 53 6.24 18.80 11.74
C HIS A 53 5.05 18.05 12.34
N SER A 54 3.83 18.59 12.20
CA SER A 54 2.63 18.00 12.78
C SER A 54 1.40 18.37 11.96
N PHE A 55 0.54 17.37 11.71
CA PHE A 55 -0.71 17.60 11.01
C PHE A 55 -1.62 18.60 11.72
N SER A 56 -1.58 18.70 13.06
CA SER A 56 -2.47 19.61 13.80
C SER A 56 -2.10 21.08 13.58
N TYR A 57 -0.81 21.40 13.59
CA TYR A 57 -0.31 22.73 13.24
C TYR A 57 -0.58 23.05 11.77
N TRP A 58 -0.35 22.09 10.87
CA TRP A 58 -0.67 22.25 9.45
C TRP A 58 -2.17 22.56 9.23
N LEU A 59 -3.07 21.77 9.80
CA LEU A 59 -4.52 21.99 9.69
C LEU A 59 -4.96 23.32 10.31
N SER A 60 -4.39 23.69 11.46
CA SER A 60 -4.68 24.97 12.12
C SER A 60 -4.26 26.16 11.24
N TYR A 61 -3.07 26.06 10.63
CA TYR A 61 -2.60 27.05 9.67
C TYR A 61 -3.55 27.16 8.48
N LEU A 62 -3.92 26.03 7.86
CA LEU A 62 -4.85 26.02 6.74
C LEU A 62 -6.21 26.65 7.09
N GLN A 63 -6.78 26.30 8.24
CA GLN A 63 -8.06 26.84 8.71
C GLN A 63 -7.99 28.35 8.93
N GLN A 64 -6.94 28.85 9.58
CA GLN A 64 -6.73 30.29 9.82
C GLN A 64 -6.60 31.08 8.51
N HIS A 65 -6.11 30.43 7.44
CA HIS A 65 -6.02 31.00 6.11
C HIS A 65 -7.28 30.77 5.26
N GLY A 66 -8.39 30.30 5.85
CA GLY A 66 -9.67 30.21 5.15
C GLY A 66 -9.86 28.94 4.31
N VAL A 67 -9.00 27.93 4.46
CA VAL A 67 -9.28 26.59 3.89
C VAL A 67 -10.44 25.97 4.64
N GLN A 68 -11.44 25.52 3.90
CA GLN A 68 -12.65 24.93 4.48
C GLN A 68 -12.72 23.41 4.29
N GLN A 69 -11.97 22.87 3.33
CA GLN A 69 -12.05 21.48 2.94
C GLN A 69 -10.72 20.98 2.36
N LEU A 70 -10.46 19.70 2.58
CA LEU A 70 -9.43 18.91 1.94
C LEU A 70 -10.09 17.90 1.00
N SER A 71 -9.44 17.57 -0.09
CA SER A 71 -9.82 16.44 -0.93
C SER A 71 -8.60 15.64 -1.39
N LEU A 72 -8.84 14.38 -1.68
CA LEU A 72 -7.87 13.42 -2.16
C LEU A 72 -8.13 13.13 -3.65
N HIS A 73 -7.06 13.07 -4.45
CA HIS A 73 -7.09 12.77 -5.88
C HIS A 73 -5.99 11.79 -6.26
N ALA A 74 -6.22 10.96 -7.27
CA ALA A 74 -5.15 10.15 -7.85
C ALA A 74 -4.18 11.05 -8.63
N PHE A 75 -2.87 10.80 -8.48
CA PHE A 75 -1.84 11.67 -9.04
C PHE A 75 -1.98 11.91 -10.54
N TYR A 76 -2.07 10.84 -11.32
CA TYR A 76 -2.13 10.93 -12.79
C TYR A 76 -3.43 11.52 -13.33
N ASP A 77 -4.51 11.46 -12.55
CA ASP A 77 -5.80 12.03 -12.95
C ASP A 77 -5.92 13.51 -12.59
N PHE A 78 -5.09 13.98 -11.65
CA PHE A 78 -5.16 15.34 -11.13
C PHE A 78 -4.34 16.35 -11.94
N PHE A 79 -3.20 15.97 -12.50
CA PHE A 79 -2.36 16.92 -13.24
C PHE A 79 -2.60 16.83 -14.74
N LYS A 80 -2.86 17.98 -15.38
CA LYS A 80 -3.00 18.08 -16.85
C LYS A 80 -1.66 17.97 -17.58
N THR A 81 -0.58 18.30 -16.88
CA THR A 81 0.80 18.28 -17.38
C THR A 81 1.70 17.60 -16.35
N PRO A 82 2.77 16.92 -16.76
CA PRO A 82 3.76 16.39 -15.82
C PRO A 82 4.24 17.46 -14.84
N VAL A 83 4.35 17.09 -13.57
CA VAL A 83 4.88 17.94 -12.51
C VAL A 83 6.27 17.42 -12.15
N GLU A 84 7.26 18.31 -12.24
CA GLU A 84 8.62 18.04 -11.82
C GLU A 84 9.05 19.09 -10.82
N ILE A 85 9.72 18.65 -9.76
CA ILE A 85 10.37 19.53 -8.81
C ILE A 85 11.83 19.11 -8.69
N GLU A 86 12.70 20.09 -8.79
CA GLU A 86 14.14 19.88 -8.64
C GLU A 86 14.45 19.21 -7.28
N ASN A 87 15.34 18.22 -7.36
CA ASN A 87 15.83 17.44 -6.23
C ASN A 87 14.75 16.68 -5.44
N LEU A 88 13.60 16.38 -6.05
CA LEU A 88 12.58 15.52 -5.46
C LEU A 88 12.28 14.30 -6.34
N PHE A 89 12.09 13.16 -5.69
CA PHE A 89 11.50 11.95 -6.26
C PHE A 89 10.02 11.90 -5.88
N ILE A 90 9.15 12.24 -6.84
CA ILE A 90 7.71 12.29 -6.61
C ILE A 90 7.12 10.88 -6.65
N ARG A 91 6.37 10.51 -5.61
CA ARG A 91 5.67 9.23 -5.52
C ARG A 91 4.34 9.29 -6.27
N THR A 92 4.38 9.01 -7.57
CA THR A 92 3.22 9.10 -8.48
C THR A 92 2.21 7.96 -8.31
N ASP A 93 2.57 6.90 -7.58
CA ASP A 93 1.70 5.82 -7.17
C ASP A 93 0.71 6.22 -6.06
N GLU A 94 1.02 7.30 -5.34
CA GLU A 94 0.28 7.82 -4.19
C GLU A 94 -0.71 8.95 -4.59
N PHE A 95 -1.39 9.51 -3.59
CA PHE A 95 -2.44 10.51 -3.80
C PHE A 95 -1.95 11.95 -3.66
N VAL A 96 -2.68 12.86 -4.29
CA VAL A 96 -2.56 14.31 -4.16
C VAL A 96 -3.60 14.80 -3.17
N ILE A 97 -3.16 15.59 -2.18
CA ILE A 97 -4.06 16.28 -1.25
C ILE A 97 -4.24 17.72 -1.72
N VAL A 98 -5.50 18.14 -1.85
CA VAL A 98 -5.86 19.50 -2.25
C VAL A 98 -6.58 20.16 -1.10
N ALA A 99 -6.03 21.27 -0.61
CA ALA A 99 -6.70 22.14 0.33
C ALA A 99 -7.46 23.24 -0.44
N HIS A 100 -8.79 23.23 -0.32
CA HIS A 100 -9.70 24.13 -1.01
C HIS A 100 -9.72 25.48 -0.32
N HIS A 101 -8.98 26.42 -0.90
CA HIS A 101 -8.95 27.81 -0.47
C HIS A 101 -9.72 28.69 -1.48
N PRO A 102 -10.45 29.74 -1.05
CA PRO A 102 -11.35 30.50 -1.92
C PRO A 102 -10.68 31.19 -3.12
N GLN A 103 -9.38 31.51 -3.02
CA GLN A 103 -8.65 32.22 -4.08
C GLN A 103 -7.88 31.28 -5.01
N GLN A 104 -7.11 30.36 -4.44
CA GLN A 104 -6.27 29.41 -5.16
C GLN A 104 -6.05 28.19 -4.27
N PRO A 105 -6.21 26.95 -4.78
CA PRO A 105 -6.02 25.75 -3.98
C PRO A 105 -4.54 25.54 -3.59
N ASN A 106 -4.32 24.96 -2.41
CA ASN A 106 -2.98 24.50 -2.02
C ASN A 106 -2.87 23.01 -2.31
N VAL A 107 -1.92 22.64 -3.17
CA VAL A 107 -1.72 21.26 -3.62
C VAL A 107 -0.54 20.65 -2.86
N TRP A 108 -0.71 19.43 -2.36
CA TRP A 108 0.28 18.71 -1.56
C TRP A 108 0.50 17.32 -2.13
N ILE A 109 1.75 16.91 -2.27
CA ILE A 109 2.14 15.59 -2.77
C ILE A 109 3.13 14.91 -1.83
N ILE A 110 3.23 13.59 -1.90
CA ILE A 110 4.33 12.85 -1.26
C ILE A 110 5.53 12.84 -2.22
N ALA A 111 6.70 13.21 -1.71
CA ALA A 111 7.94 13.07 -2.44
C ALA A 111 9.11 12.86 -1.47
N GLU A 112 10.14 12.17 -1.98
CA GLU A 112 11.41 11.97 -1.28
C GLU A 112 12.42 12.98 -1.78
N GLU A 113 13.30 13.43 -0.88
CA GLU A 113 14.40 14.32 -1.25
C GLU A 113 15.49 13.50 -1.94
N LYS A 114 15.87 13.88 -3.16
CA LYS A 114 16.99 13.25 -3.87
C LYS A 114 18.28 13.82 -3.31
N ALA A 115 19.17 12.96 -2.83
CA ALA A 115 20.47 13.42 -2.39
C ALA A 115 21.31 13.84 -3.60
N VAL A 116 21.95 15.01 -3.50
CA VAL A 116 22.76 15.57 -4.59
C VAL A 116 23.91 14.64 -5.00
N PHE A 117 24.42 13.84 -4.05
CA PHE A 117 25.54 12.92 -4.28
C PHE A 117 25.13 11.53 -4.75
N ASP A 118 23.84 11.20 -4.81
CA ASP A 118 23.39 9.86 -5.21
C ASP A 118 23.75 9.56 -6.67
N ASP A 119 23.60 10.54 -7.56
CA ASP A 119 23.92 10.39 -8.98
C ASP A 119 25.44 10.28 -9.22
N ASP A 120 26.27 10.84 -8.33
CA ASP A 120 27.74 10.78 -8.39
C ASP A 120 28.29 9.44 -7.85
N LEU A 121 27.52 8.76 -6.99
CA LEU A 121 27.91 7.53 -6.32
C LEU A 121 27.18 6.34 -6.96
N ASN A 122 27.64 5.90 -8.13
CA ASN A 122 27.19 4.64 -8.75
C ASN A 122 27.66 3.41 -7.95
N ARG A 123 27.13 3.21 -6.74
CA ARG A 123 27.62 2.22 -5.77
C ARG A 123 26.46 1.51 -5.07
N SER A 124 26.05 0.39 -5.66
CA SER A 124 25.06 -0.55 -5.12
C SER A 124 25.40 -1.19 -3.76
N TRP A 125 26.58 -0.92 -3.21
CA TRP A 125 27.06 -1.47 -1.94
C TRP A 125 26.96 -0.51 -0.77
N ILE A 126 26.67 0.78 -1.00
CA ILE A 126 26.43 1.73 0.10
C ILE A 126 25.05 1.38 0.68
N PRO A 127 24.98 0.99 1.96
CA PRO A 127 23.72 0.59 2.55
C PRO A 127 22.81 1.82 2.66
N ASP A 128 21.61 1.70 2.09
CA ASP A 128 20.61 2.76 2.16
C ASP A 128 20.21 2.96 3.63
N SER A 129 20.41 4.19 4.11
CA SER A 129 20.06 4.58 5.48
C SER A 129 18.57 4.39 5.79
N SER A 130 17.71 4.39 4.76
CA SER A 130 16.27 4.10 4.87
C SER A 130 16.00 2.70 5.45
N LEU A 131 16.92 1.74 5.24
CA LEU A 131 16.84 0.39 5.79
C LEU A 131 16.97 0.34 7.32
N PHE A 132 17.54 1.39 7.93
CA PHE A 132 17.75 1.50 9.37
C PHE A 132 16.79 2.49 10.05
N ALA A 133 15.94 3.17 9.27
CA ALA A 133 14.93 4.05 9.82
C ALA A 133 13.70 3.21 10.24
N ASP A 134 13.44 3.13 11.56
CA ASP A 134 12.25 2.46 12.07
C ASP A 134 10.95 3.21 11.70
N PHE A 135 11.05 4.51 11.40
CA PHE A 135 9.93 5.39 11.09
C PHE A 135 9.82 5.67 9.59
N ASP A 136 8.64 5.44 9.02
CA ASP A 136 8.32 5.91 7.68
C ASP A 136 8.07 7.42 7.79
N ASN A 137 8.94 8.26 7.21
CA ASN A 137 8.73 9.69 7.19
C ASN A 137 7.85 10.07 5.98
N ASP A 138 6.63 10.51 6.25
CA ASP A 138 5.72 11.00 5.20
C ASP A 138 6.00 12.49 4.95
N TYR A 139 6.80 12.79 3.93
CA TYR A 139 7.08 14.16 3.52
C TYR A 139 6.05 14.67 2.50
N TYR A 140 5.18 15.57 2.95
CA TYR A 140 4.22 16.29 2.14
C TYR A 140 4.82 17.60 1.65
N TRP A 141 4.93 17.75 0.33
CA TRP A 141 5.48 18.93 -0.31
C TRP A 141 4.37 19.79 -0.90
N GLN A 142 4.30 21.05 -0.45
CA GLN A 142 3.41 22.04 -1.05
C GLN A 142 3.93 22.41 -2.44
N LEU A 143 3.07 22.27 -3.44
CA LEU A 143 3.34 22.65 -4.80
C LEU A 143 2.90 24.09 -5.06
N ASP A 144 3.73 24.84 -5.77
CA ASP A 144 3.33 26.09 -6.40
C ASP A 144 2.88 25.79 -7.83
N ILE A 145 1.57 25.59 -7.98
CA ILE A 145 0.96 25.22 -9.26
C ILE A 145 0.06 26.33 -9.76
N LYS A 146 0.20 26.62 -11.05
CA LYS A 146 -0.73 27.50 -11.77
C LYS A 146 -2.05 26.78 -12.01
N THR A 147 -3.15 27.52 -11.89
CA THR A 147 -4.51 26.99 -12.06
C THR A 147 -4.72 26.28 -13.41
N GLU A 148 -3.97 26.64 -14.46
CA GLU A 148 -4.08 25.96 -15.77
C GLU A 148 -3.61 24.50 -15.75
N GLN A 149 -2.71 24.12 -14.82
CA GLN A 149 -2.10 22.78 -14.75
C GLN A 149 -2.96 21.75 -13.99
N ILE A 150 -4.03 22.21 -13.35
CA ILE A 150 -4.96 21.37 -12.57
C ILE A 150 -6.37 21.47 -13.14
N PRO A 151 -7.25 20.49 -12.89
CA PRO A 151 -8.66 20.57 -13.24
C PRO A 151 -9.34 21.70 -12.46
N VAL A 152 -10.46 22.17 -12.99
CA VAL A 152 -11.35 23.04 -12.24
C VAL A 152 -11.89 22.25 -11.05
N LEU A 153 -11.67 22.79 -9.84
CA LEU A 153 -12.16 22.17 -8.62
C LEU A 153 -13.65 22.48 -8.47
N HIS A 154 -14.47 21.45 -8.54
CA HIS A 154 -15.89 21.56 -8.21
C HIS A 154 -16.09 21.26 -6.72
N PRO A 155 -17.15 21.81 -6.09
CA PRO A 155 -17.57 21.36 -4.77
C PRO A 155 -17.69 19.84 -4.75
N LEU A 156 -17.26 19.19 -3.67
CA LEU A 156 -17.33 17.73 -3.57
C LEU A 156 -18.79 17.30 -3.69
N SER A 157 -19.10 16.59 -4.78
CA SER A 157 -20.45 16.11 -5.07
C SER A 157 -20.83 15.02 -4.08
N THR A 158 -22.10 15.01 -3.69
CA THR A 158 -22.68 13.92 -2.89
C THR A 158 -22.78 12.67 -3.75
N ALA A 159 -22.17 11.59 -3.29
CA ALA A 159 -22.14 10.31 -4.01
C ALA A 159 -23.33 9.41 -3.64
N SER A 160 -24.00 8.83 -4.64
CA SER A 160 -25.00 7.77 -4.44
C SER A 160 -24.31 6.45 -4.08
N TRP A 161 -24.04 6.29 -2.79
CA TRP A 161 -23.24 5.16 -2.31
C TRP A 161 -23.90 3.79 -2.53
N GLN A 162 -25.24 3.74 -2.59
CA GLN A 162 -25.95 2.51 -2.94
C GLN A 162 -25.65 2.11 -4.39
N GLN A 163 -25.72 3.05 -5.34
CA GLN A 163 -25.40 2.78 -6.74
C GLN A 163 -23.93 2.41 -6.92
N ILE A 164 -23.02 3.14 -6.26
CA ILE A 164 -21.59 2.81 -6.26
C ILE A 164 -21.36 1.39 -5.72
N TYR A 165 -22.01 1.03 -4.62
CA TYR A 165 -21.92 -0.31 -4.04
C TYR A 165 -22.39 -1.39 -5.02
N GLN A 166 -23.55 -1.22 -5.64
CA GLN A 166 -24.06 -2.19 -6.62
C GLN A 166 -23.16 -2.32 -7.85
N ASN A 167 -22.61 -1.20 -8.33
CA ASN A 167 -21.68 -1.19 -9.45
C ASN A 167 -20.38 -1.95 -9.10
N TYR A 168 -19.77 -1.65 -7.95
CA TYR A 168 -18.56 -2.34 -7.49
C TYR A 168 -18.83 -3.83 -7.28
N LYS A 169 -19.96 -4.17 -6.67
CA LYS A 169 -20.41 -5.56 -6.50
C LYS A 169 -20.45 -6.29 -7.84
N THR A 170 -21.16 -5.74 -8.82
CA THR A 170 -21.34 -6.38 -10.14
C THR A 170 -20.03 -6.47 -10.93
N MET A 171 -19.21 -5.41 -10.88
CA MET A 171 -17.99 -5.28 -11.67
C MET A 171 -16.84 -6.11 -11.11
N LEU A 172 -16.65 -6.12 -9.78
CA LEU A 172 -15.47 -6.68 -9.14
C LEU A 172 -15.74 -7.95 -8.34
N PHE A 173 -16.87 -8.03 -7.61
CA PHE A 173 -17.09 -9.07 -6.59
C PHE A 173 -17.98 -10.22 -7.04
N ASP A 174 -18.97 -9.98 -7.91
CA ASP A 174 -19.85 -11.02 -8.44
C ASP A 174 -19.16 -11.89 -9.51
N ARG A 175 -17.99 -11.45 -9.99
CA ARG A 175 -17.28 -12.08 -11.12
C ARG A 175 -15.88 -12.53 -10.71
N SER A 176 -15.47 -13.64 -11.32
CA SER A 176 -14.08 -14.11 -11.37
C SER A 176 -13.38 -14.09 -10.00
N TYR A 177 -12.37 -13.24 -9.85
CA TYR A 177 -11.41 -13.27 -8.76
C TYR A 177 -11.89 -12.56 -7.49
N GLY A 178 -12.94 -11.74 -7.56
CA GLY A 178 -13.47 -11.03 -6.40
C GLY A 178 -14.36 -11.86 -5.48
N GLN A 179 -14.83 -13.03 -5.94
CA GLN A 179 -15.70 -13.92 -5.15
C GLN A 179 -15.02 -14.50 -3.89
N LYS A 180 -13.69 -14.38 -3.77
CA LYS A 180 -12.93 -14.80 -2.58
C LYS A 180 -13.25 -13.96 -1.34
N VAL A 181 -13.88 -12.79 -1.51
CA VAL A 181 -14.23 -11.87 -0.41
C VAL A 181 -15.73 -11.64 -0.40
N SER A 182 -16.36 -11.88 0.75
CA SER A 182 -17.76 -11.51 0.95
C SER A 182 -17.90 -10.00 1.12
N LEU A 183 -18.92 -9.41 0.49
CA LEU A 183 -19.33 -8.03 0.72
C LEU A 183 -20.22 -7.88 1.97
N ASP A 184 -20.66 -8.99 2.58
CA ASP A 184 -21.41 -9.02 3.84
C ASP A 184 -20.49 -8.93 5.06
N ILE A 185 -19.51 -8.03 4.98
CA ILE A 185 -18.57 -7.79 6.07
C ILE A 185 -19.36 -7.20 7.25
N THR A 186 -19.34 -7.91 8.37
CA THR A 186 -20.07 -7.54 9.60
C THR A 186 -19.54 -6.26 10.25
N SER A 187 -18.27 -5.90 10.00
CA SER A 187 -17.70 -4.64 10.46
C SER A 187 -18.21 -3.48 9.61
N ILE A 188 -18.90 -2.55 10.26
CA ILE A 188 -19.42 -1.36 9.58
C ILE A 188 -18.34 -0.29 9.40
N GLU A 189 -17.32 -0.33 10.24
CA GLU A 189 -16.18 0.58 10.20
C GLU A 189 -14.98 -0.08 9.52
N CYS A 190 -14.21 0.73 8.79
CA CYS A 190 -12.99 0.26 8.13
C CYS A 190 -11.79 0.73 8.94
N TYR A 191 -11.11 -0.18 9.63
CA TYR A 191 -9.90 0.13 10.41
C TYR A 191 -8.60 -0.14 9.66
N GLY A 192 -8.66 -0.75 8.46
CA GLY A 192 -7.49 -1.22 7.73
C GLY A 192 -7.05 -2.63 8.12
N ALA A 193 -6.00 -3.15 7.47
CA ALA A 193 -5.61 -4.57 7.55
C ALA A 193 -4.99 -4.97 8.90
N ARG A 194 -4.30 -4.05 9.61
CA ARG A 194 -3.54 -4.36 10.84
C ARG A 194 -4.39 -4.41 12.11
N TYR A 195 -5.53 -3.72 12.13
CA TYR A 195 -6.21 -3.38 13.38
C TYR A 195 -7.30 -4.37 13.77
N ARG A 196 -7.46 -5.48 13.04
CA ARG A 196 -8.43 -6.52 13.40
C ARG A 196 -7.97 -7.41 14.56
N GLU A 197 -6.66 -7.59 14.75
CA GLU A 197 -6.12 -8.54 15.74
C GLU A 197 -5.84 -7.92 17.12
N HIS A 198 -5.72 -6.58 17.22
CA HIS A 198 -5.32 -5.89 18.46
C HIS A 198 -6.34 -4.81 18.90
N ALA A 199 -7.55 -4.82 18.35
CA ALA A 199 -8.62 -3.86 18.65
C ALA A 199 -9.10 -3.85 20.11
N TYR A 200 -8.61 -4.78 20.96
CA TYR A 200 -9.12 -5.00 22.30
C TYR A 200 -8.43 -4.17 23.40
N ASP A 201 -7.24 -3.60 23.16
CA ASP A 201 -6.47 -2.91 24.23
C ASP A 201 -6.46 -1.37 24.13
N PHE A 202 -6.89 -0.78 23.01
CA PHE A 202 -6.95 0.68 22.82
C PHE A 202 -8.18 1.07 21.97
N GLU A 203 -8.78 2.24 22.24
CA GLU A 203 -9.79 2.84 21.37
C GLU A 203 -9.25 2.87 19.93
N SER A 204 -9.81 2.01 19.06
CA SER A 204 -9.43 1.91 17.66
C SER A 204 -10.33 2.86 16.86
N PHE A 205 -9.72 3.70 16.03
CA PHE A 205 -10.41 4.69 15.22
C PHE A 205 -10.53 4.22 13.78
N PRO A 206 -11.72 4.34 13.14
CA PRO A 206 -11.89 3.97 11.74
C PRO A 206 -11.07 4.89 10.83
N LEU A 207 -10.64 4.40 9.66
CA LEU A 207 -9.96 5.19 8.63
C LEU A 207 -10.79 6.39 8.17
N LEU A 208 -12.11 6.24 8.11
CA LEU A 208 -13.04 7.30 7.71
C LEU A 208 -13.70 7.91 8.95
N ALA A 209 -13.64 9.23 9.07
CA ALA A 209 -14.35 9.97 10.09
C ALA A 209 -15.87 9.98 9.83
N GLY A 210 -16.65 9.69 10.87
CA GLY A 210 -18.12 9.74 10.86
C GLY A 210 -18.76 8.45 11.38
N SER A 211 -19.69 8.59 12.32
CA SER A 211 -20.42 7.49 12.95
C SER A 211 -21.70 7.19 12.17
N ASN A 212 -21.60 6.43 11.08
CA ASN A 212 -22.78 5.79 10.50
C ASN A 212 -22.54 4.29 10.43
N HIS A 213 -23.17 3.57 11.36
CA HIS A 213 -23.18 2.11 11.54
C HIS A 213 -23.82 1.33 10.37
N SER A 214 -23.91 1.93 9.17
CA SER A 214 -24.29 1.28 7.90
C SER A 214 -23.53 1.82 6.67
N ALA A 215 -22.41 2.54 6.83
CA ALA A 215 -21.76 3.24 5.71
C ALA A 215 -21.20 2.30 4.63
N TYR A 216 -21.88 2.25 3.48
CA TYR A 216 -21.40 1.63 2.22
C TYR A 216 -19.90 1.87 1.91
N PRO A 217 -19.34 3.09 2.05
CA PRO A 217 -17.91 3.32 1.77
C PRO A 217 -16.98 2.41 2.58
N SER A 218 -17.23 2.28 3.88
CA SER A 218 -16.43 1.44 4.78
C SER A 218 -16.53 -0.04 4.43
N LYS A 219 -17.72 -0.53 4.04
CA LYS A 219 -17.92 -1.91 3.59
C LYS A 219 -17.13 -2.21 2.34
N LEU A 220 -17.23 -1.36 1.31
CA LEU A 220 -16.47 -1.51 0.07
C LEU A 220 -14.97 -1.44 0.32
N LEU A 221 -14.52 -0.47 1.13
CA LEU A 221 -13.11 -0.28 1.41
C LEU A 221 -12.53 -1.51 2.15
N ASN A 222 -13.24 -2.03 3.14
CA ASN A 222 -12.86 -3.27 3.83
C ASN A 222 -12.80 -4.48 2.87
N ALA A 223 -13.72 -4.58 1.92
CA ALA A 223 -13.73 -5.67 0.96
C ALA A 223 -12.55 -5.57 -0.02
N MET A 224 -12.30 -4.37 -0.54
CA MET A 224 -11.18 -4.13 -1.45
C MET A 224 -9.82 -4.33 -0.77
N ILE A 225 -9.66 -3.92 0.51
CA ILE A 225 -8.44 -4.18 1.28
C ILE A 225 -8.21 -5.68 1.48
N GLN A 226 -9.26 -6.42 1.83
CA GLN A 226 -9.16 -7.88 1.97
C GLN A 226 -8.79 -8.54 0.65
N LEU A 227 -9.43 -8.12 -0.44
CA LEU A 227 -9.16 -8.65 -1.76
C LEU A 227 -7.72 -8.36 -2.18
N LYS A 228 -7.22 -7.14 -1.93
CA LYS A 228 -5.80 -6.78 -2.13
C LYS A 228 -4.85 -7.67 -1.32
N GLY A 229 -5.21 -7.97 -0.06
CA GLY A 229 -4.45 -8.88 0.80
C GLY A 229 -4.40 -10.30 0.24
N TYR A 230 -5.53 -10.85 -0.19
CA TYR A 230 -5.60 -12.16 -0.86
C TYR A 230 -4.72 -12.18 -2.10
N MET A 231 -4.86 -11.20 -2.99
CA MET A 231 -4.03 -11.12 -4.20
C MET A 231 -2.55 -11.03 -3.91
N HIS A 232 -2.14 -10.24 -2.90
CA HIS A 232 -0.73 -10.14 -2.52
C HIS A 232 -0.17 -11.48 -2.00
N SER A 233 -0.96 -12.21 -1.21
CA SER A 233 -0.59 -13.55 -0.73
C SER A 233 -0.53 -14.57 -1.86
N ASP A 234 -1.52 -14.53 -2.73
CA ASP A 234 -1.71 -15.47 -3.83
C ASP A 234 -0.67 -15.29 -4.95
N LEU A 235 -0.31 -14.04 -5.28
CA LEU A 235 0.70 -13.73 -6.30
C LEU A 235 2.14 -13.80 -5.76
N ASN A 236 2.32 -14.13 -4.48
CA ASN A 236 3.65 -14.26 -3.91
C ASN A 236 4.39 -15.44 -4.56
N CYS A 237 5.61 -15.21 -5.06
CA CYS A 237 6.41 -16.24 -5.71
C CYS A 237 6.76 -17.43 -4.80
N LYS A 238 6.65 -17.26 -3.47
CA LYS A 238 6.86 -18.33 -2.47
C LYS A 238 5.60 -19.12 -2.14
N ASN A 239 4.43 -18.72 -2.68
CA ASN A 239 3.19 -19.42 -2.44
C ASN A 239 3.03 -20.59 -3.42
N GLU A 240 3.60 -21.75 -3.07
CA GLU A 240 3.52 -22.97 -3.87
C GLU A 240 2.09 -23.52 -3.99
N ALA A 241 1.21 -23.17 -3.05
CA ALA A 241 -0.21 -23.54 -3.06
C ALA A 241 -1.08 -22.54 -3.85
N SER A 242 -0.45 -21.55 -4.47
CA SER A 242 -1.15 -20.57 -5.27
C SER A 242 -1.72 -21.23 -6.52
N GLU A 243 -3.05 -21.26 -6.63
CA GLU A 243 -3.76 -21.60 -7.88
C GLU A 243 -3.30 -20.72 -9.06
N TRP A 244 -2.61 -19.61 -8.78
CA TRP A 244 -2.13 -18.63 -9.74
C TRP A 244 -0.80 -19.03 -10.38
N ASN A 245 0.08 -19.70 -9.64
CA ASN A 245 1.39 -20.09 -10.16
C ASN A 245 1.29 -21.17 -11.26
N GLU A 246 0.26 -22.01 -11.25
CA GLU A 246 0.02 -23.02 -12.30
C GLU A 246 -0.79 -22.48 -13.50
N LYS A 247 -1.61 -21.43 -13.34
CA LYS A 247 -2.56 -20.95 -14.36
C LYS A 247 -2.20 -19.61 -15.01
N LEU A 248 -1.11 -18.96 -14.59
CA LEU A 248 -0.71 -17.63 -15.08
C LEU A 248 -0.45 -17.61 -16.60
N TYR A 249 -0.08 -18.74 -17.21
CA TYR A 249 0.20 -18.83 -18.64
C TYR A 249 -1.05 -18.97 -19.53
N GLU A 250 -2.18 -19.46 -19.02
CA GLU A 250 -3.36 -19.76 -19.86
C GLU A 250 -4.48 -18.71 -19.77
N ARG A 251 -4.53 -17.90 -18.69
CA ARG A 251 -5.59 -16.88 -18.44
C ARG A 251 -5.05 -15.47 -18.24
N GLU A 252 -3.83 -15.23 -18.72
CA GLU A 252 -3.09 -13.98 -18.53
C GLU A 252 -3.90 -12.70 -18.90
N PRO A 253 -4.63 -12.65 -20.03
CA PRO A 253 -5.29 -11.40 -20.46
C PRO A 253 -6.51 -11.04 -19.59
N GLU A 254 -7.37 -12.01 -19.27
CA GLU A 254 -8.56 -11.79 -18.45
C GLU A 254 -8.18 -11.36 -17.03
N PHE A 255 -7.15 -12.01 -16.46
CA PHE A 255 -6.65 -11.63 -15.15
C PHE A 255 -6.01 -10.25 -15.15
N ARG A 256 -5.14 -9.94 -16.13
CA ARG A 256 -4.55 -8.60 -16.27
C ARG A 256 -5.63 -7.54 -16.42
N HIS A 257 -6.65 -7.80 -17.23
CA HIS A 257 -7.78 -6.89 -17.39
C HIS A 257 -8.52 -6.66 -16.06
N TRP A 258 -8.89 -7.73 -15.35
CA TRP A 258 -9.58 -7.62 -14.07
C TRP A 258 -8.71 -6.94 -13.00
N MET A 259 -7.40 -7.21 -12.95
CA MET A 259 -6.47 -6.55 -12.02
C MET A 259 -6.35 -5.05 -12.31
N ASN A 260 -6.30 -4.66 -13.58
CA ASN A 260 -6.30 -3.24 -13.97
C ASN A 260 -7.61 -2.56 -13.54
N LEU A 261 -8.76 -3.23 -13.72
CA LEU A 261 -10.04 -2.74 -13.23
C LEU A 261 -10.01 -2.59 -11.70
N PHE A 262 -9.49 -3.58 -10.97
CA PHE A 262 -9.39 -3.55 -9.52
C PHE A 262 -8.55 -2.37 -9.04
N GLU A 263 -7.30 -2.22 -9.52
CA GLU A 263 -6.39 -1.17 -9.02
C GLU A 263 -6.91 0.23 -9.33
N LEU A 264 -7.47 0.45 -10.52
CA LEU A 264 -8.10 1.72 -10.89
C LEU A 264 -9.26 2.06 -9.95
N ASN A 265 -10.18 1.10 -9.76
CA ASN A 265 -11.35 1.31 -8.92
C ASN A 265 -11.00 1.37 -7.43
N PHE A 266 -9.90 0.75 -7.00
CA PHE A 266 -9.44 0.88 -5.62
C PHE A 266 -9.02 2.32 -5.32
N LYS A 267 -8.23 2.94 -6.20
CA LYS A 267 -7.83 4.35 -6.06
C LYS A 267 -9.04 5.29 -6.11
N ASN A 268 -9.97 5.05 -7.04
CA ASN A 268 -11.19 5.84 -7.16
C ASN A 268 -12.06 5.75 -5.90
N LEU A 269 -12.23 4.53 -5.37
CA LEU A 269 -12.98 4.31 -4.13
C LEU A 269 -12.35 5.08 -2.96
N ILE A 270 -11.02 5.03 -2.82
CA ILE A 270 -10.30 5.78 -1.79
C ILE A 270 -10.60 7.27 -1.90
N CYS A 271 -10.44 7.87 -3.09
CA CYS A 271 -10.76 9.29 -3.31
C CYS A 271 -12.21 9.61 -2.97
N MET A 272 -13.17 8.86 -3.50
CA MET A 272 -14.60 9.08 -3.27
C MET A 272 -14.98 8.94 -1.79
N ALA A 273 -14.51 7.90 -1.12
CA ALA A 273 -14.81 7.63 0.29
C ALA A 273 -14.25 8.73 1.19
N THR A 274 -13.02 9.16 0.92
CA THR A 274 -12.35 10.23 1.66
C THR A 274 -13.07 11.57 1.49
N ASN A 275 -13.39 11.92 0.25
CA ASN A 275 -13.98 13.21 -0.12
C ASN A 275 -15.42 13.36 0.38
N ASN A 276 -16.13 12.24 0.56
CA ASN A 276 -17.49 12.21 1.09
C ASN A 276 -17.55 11.81 2.59
N ALA A 277 -16.41 11.69 3.27
CA ALA A 277 -16.39 11.31 4.67
C ALA A 277 -17.12 12.35 5.56
N GLY A 278 -17.86 11.85 6.55
CA GLY A 278 -18.65 12.69 7.46
C GLY A 278 -19.92 13.32 6.85
N GLN A 279 -20.31 12.96 5.62
CA GLN A 279 -21.65 13.30 5.12
C GLN A 279 -22.71 12.47 5.87
N THR A 280 -23.74 13.14 6.39
CA THR A 280 -24.80 12.53 7.21
C THR A 280 -26.00 12.05 6.38
N LYS A 281 -26.16 12.56 5.15
CA LYS A 281 -27.24 12.19 4.23
C LYS A 281 -26.71 11.31 3.10
N PHE A 282 -27.05 10.04 3.17
CA PHE A 282 -26.88 9.05 2.11
C PHE A 282 -28.23 8.91 1.39
N ASP A 283 -28.70 9.96 0.71
CA ASP A 283 -29.99 9.93 0.01
C ASP A 283 -29.84 9.40 -1.42
N ASP A 284 -30.87 8.70 -1.91
CA ASP A 284 -31.05 8.14 -3.25
C ASP A 284 -31.02 9.25 -4.33
N TYR A 285 -29.84 9.68 -4.74
CA TYR A 285 -29.70 10.53 -5.93
C TYR A 285 -29.31 9.67 -7.15
N PRO A 286 -30.08 9.74 -8.26
CA PRO A 286 -29.83 8.91 -9.45
C PRO A 286 -28.65 9.38 -10.32
N ASP A 287 -28.14 10.60 -10.09
CA ASP A 287 -27.14 11.21 -10.97
C ASP A 287 -25.80 11.44 -10.24
N ALA A 288 -25.05 10.36 -10.04
CA ALA A 288 -23.60 10.46 -9.81
C ALA A 288 -22.88 10.23 -11.15
N TYR A 289 -22.11 11.22 -11.59
CA TYR A 289 -21.18 11.08 -12.73
C TYR A 289 -20.22 9.92 -12.44
N ILE A 290 -20.45 8.80 -13.11
CA ILE A 290 -19.52 7.67 -13.11
C ILE A 290 -18.34 8.09 -13.99
N ILE A 291 -17.13 8.11 -13.45
CA ILE A 291 -15.92 8.08 -14.28
C ILE A 291 -15.78 6.64 -14.79
N THR A 292 -16.62 6.25 -15.74
CA THR A 292 -16.35 5.11 -16.61
C THR A 292 -15.37 5.60 -17.66
N ASP A 293 -14.11 5.18 -17.57
CA ASP A 293 -13.15 5.38 -18.66
C ASP A 293 -13.74 4.70 -19.92
N PRO A 294 -14.05 5.46 -20.99
CA PRO A 294 -14.58 4.91 -22.24
C PRO A 294 -13.67 3.87 -22.90
N ARG A 295 -12.38 3.84 -22.54
CA ARG A 295 -11.38 2.89 -23.09
C ARG A 295 -11.65 1.44 -22.68
N LEU A 296 -12.41 1.20 -21.61
CA LEU A 296 -12.74 -0.15 -21.16
C LEU A 296 -13.90 -0.80 -21.94
N ILE A 297 -14.67 -0.02 -22.72
CA ILE A 297 -15.82 -0.53 -23.50
C ILE A 297 -15.37 -1.08 -24.86
N GLN A 298 -14.24 -0.62 -25.40
CA GLN A 298 -13.80 -0.97 -26.77
C GLN A 298 -13.08 -2.33 -26.89
N ALA A 299 -12.82 -3.04 -25.79
CA ALA A 299 -12.11 -4.32 -25.84
C ALA A 299 -13.00 -5.53 -26.25
N ASN A 300 -14.31 -5.35 -26.41
CA ASN A 300 -15.26 -6.43 -26.70
C ASN A 300 -15.80 -6.48 -28.13
N THR A 301 -15.24 -5.72 -29.07
CA THR A 301 -15.65 -5.78 -30.48
C THR A 301 -14.45 -5.94 -31.41
N HIS A 302 -13.74 -7.06 -31.30
CA HIS A 302 -13.05 -7.67 -32.44
C HIS A 302 -13.02 -9.18 -32.23
N THR A 303 -14.07 -9.84 -32.70
CA THR A 303 -14.10 -11.27 -32.95
C THR A 303 -13.24 -11.57 -34.18
N ASP A 304 -12.53 -12.70 -34.09
CA ASP A 304 -11.72 -13.41 -35.08
C ASP A 304 -12.02 -13.12 -36.57
N GLU A 305 -10.97 -12.82 -37.33
CA GLU A 305 -10.80 -13.33 -38.70
C GLU A 305 -9.32 -13.24 -39.14
N GLN A 306 -8.74 -14.40 -39.44
CA GLN A 306 -7.63 -14.67 -40.36
C GLN A 306 -6.25 -14.04 -40.10
N GLU A 307 -5.27 -14.87 -39.73
CA GLU A 307 -4.15 -15.20 -40.64
C GLU A 307 -3.37 -16.42 -40.10
N ALA A 308 -3.50 -17.52 -40.82
CA ALA A 308 -2.58 -18.63 -40.78
C ALA A 308 -1.49 -18.34 -41.80
N ASP A 309 -0.22 -18.29 -41.41
CA ASP A 309 0.82 -18.80 -42.30
C ASP A 309 2.12 -19.24 -41.59
N SER A 310 2.57 -20.41 -42.02
CA SER A 310 3.92 -21.00 -42.04
C SER A 310 4.91 -20.76 -40.90
N LEU A 311 5.44 -21.85 -40.32
CA LEU A 311 6.88 -22.06 -40.14
C LEU A 311 7.18 -23.57 -40.00
N ASP A 312 8.05 -24.07 -40.87
CA ASP A 312 8.45 -25.47 -41.06
C ASP A 312 9.27 -26.07 -39.90
N PRO A 313 9.33 -27.41 -39.77
CA PRO A 313 10.03 -28.11 -38.70
C PRO A 313 11.49 -28.41 -39.06
N LEU A 314 12.40 -28.28 -38.09
CA LEU A 314 13.75 -28.87 -38.19
C LEU A 314 14.07 -29.76 -36.99
N SER A 315 14.41 -30.99 -37.33
CA SER A 315 14.72 -32.13 -36.48
C SER A 315 16.11 -32.07 -35.86
N ALA A 316 16.20 -32.46 -34.57
CA ALA A 316 17.18 -33.36 -33.89
C ALA A 316 18.72 -33.07 -33.99
N PRO A 317 19.57 -33.49 -33.00
CA PRO A 317 19.43 -34.70 -32.19
C PRO A 317 19.76 -34.61 -30.69
N MET A 318 19.38 -35.70 -30.02
CA MET A 318 19.70 -36.10 -28.65
C MET A 318 21.22 -36.28 -28.44
N ASP A 319 21.71 -35.86 -27.28
CA ASP A 319 22.91 -36.41 -26.67
C ASP A 319 22.58 -36.98 -25.28
N ALA A 320 22.88 -38.27 -25.13
CA ALA A 320 22.62 -39.07 -23.94
C ALA A 320 23.62 -38.76 -22.82
N LYS A 321 23.14 -38.50 -21.60
CA LYS A 321 23.98 -38.50 -20.40
C LYS A 321 23.29 -39.18 -19.22
N LYS A 322 23.80 -40.39 -18.95
CA LYS A 322 23.82 -41.18 -17.70
C LYS A 322 22.80 -40.78 -16.61
N GLU A 323 21.74 -41.56 -16.53
CA GLU A 323 20.85 -41.61 -15.37
C GLU A 323 21.64 -41.98 -14.10
N GLN A 324 21.79 -41.01 -13.20
CA GLN A 324 21.98 -41.28 -11.78
C GLN A 324 20.61 -41.17 -11.12
N HIS A 325 20.14 -42.27 -10.51
CA HIS A 325 18.80 -42.38 -9.94
C HIS A 325 18.50 -41.22 -8.97
N PRO A 326 17.60 -40.28 -9.32
CA PRO A 326 17.35 -39.06 -8.54
C PRO A 326 16.76 -39.35 -7.15
N LEU A 327 16.12 -40.50 -6.99
CA LEU A 327 15.55 -40.96 -5.72
C LEU A 327 16.61 -41.26 -4.66
N VAL A 328 17.79 -41.77 -5.04
CA VAL A 328 18.84 -42.11 -4.08
C VAL A 328 19.50 -40.83 -3.54
N THR A 329 19.75 -39.86 -4.43
CA THR A 329 20.31 -38.55 -4.04
C THR A 329 19.35 -37.77 -3.14
N LEU A 330 18.04 -37.82 -3.42
CA LEU A 330 17.01 -37.22 -2.59
C LEU A 330 16.95 -37.88 -1.20
N LEU A 331 17.02 -39.21 -1.14
CA LEU A 331 17.00 -39.96 0.13
C LEU A 331 18.23 -39.64 1.00
N ILE A 332 19.41 -39.52 0.39
CA ILE A 332 20.64 -39.11 1.08
C ILE A 332 20.52 -37.67 1.60
N ALA A 333 19.97 -36.76 0.81
CA ALA A 333 19.78 -35.37 1.22
C ALA A 333 18.79 -35.24 2.40
N ILE A 334 17.66 -35.96 2.35
CA ILE A 334 16.68 -35.99 3.44
C ILE A 334 17.32 -36.58 4.71
N LEU A 335 18.07 -37.68 4.59
CA LEU A 335 18.75 -38.30 5.73
C LEU A 335 19.77 -37.34 6.37
N ALA A 336 20.55 -36.62 5.55
CA ALA A 336 21.52 -35.64 6.02
C ALA A 336 20.84 -34.48 6.76
N LEU A 337 19.72 -33.97 6.23
CA LEU A 337 18.97 -32.87 6.83
C LEU A 337 18.36 -33.27 8.18
N LEU A 338 17.87 -34.52 8.28
CA LEU A 338 17.34 -35.10 9.53
C LEU A 338 18.44 -35.29 10.58
N LEU A 339 19.65 -35.69 10.15
CA LEU A 339 20.82 -35.80 11.02
C LEU A 339 21.26 -34.44 11.58
N VAL A 340 21.25 -33.40 10.74
CA VAL A 340 21.56 -32.02 11.16
C VAL A 340 20.50 -31.50 12.15
N ALA A 341 19.21 -31.75 11.87
CA ALA A 341 18.13 -31.35 12.78
C ALA A 341 18.25 -32.05 14.15
N LEU A 342 18.58 -33.34 14.17
CA LEU A 342 18.83 -34.09 15.40
C LEU A 342 20.06 -33.57 16.16
N LEU A 343 21.13 -33.20 15.45
CA LEU A 343 22.32 -32.59 16.06
C LEU A 343 21.98 -31.25 16.73
N ILE A 344 21.25 -30.37 16.04
CA ILE A 344 20.81 -29.08 16.58
C ILE A 344 19.93 -29.28 17.81
N TYR A 345 18.99 -30.22 17.75
CA TYR A 345 18.13 -30.54 18.90
C TYR A 345 18.93 -31.10 20.09
N ALA A 346 19.90 -31.98 19.84
CA ALA A 346 20.78 -32.52 20.87
C ALA A 346 21.63 -31.42 21.52
N ILE A 347 22.19 -30.50 20.72
CA ILE A 347 22.94 -29.34 21.22
C ILE A 347 22.03 -28.44 22.06
N ALA A 348 20.82 -28.13 21.60
CA ALA A 348 19.87 -27.31 22.35
C ALA A 348 19.50 -27.96 23.71
N LYS A 349 19.19 -29.28 23.70
CA LYS A 349 18.94 -30.05 24.93
C LYS A 349 20.15 -30.07 25.86
N MET A 350 21.36 -30.18 25.31
CA MET A 350 22.61 -30.16 26.09
C MET A 350 22.85 -28.78 26.71
N ILE A 351 22.60 -27.69 25.98
CA ILE A 351 22.70 -26.32 26.50
C ILE A 351 21.70 -26.09 27.63
N VAL A 352 20.46 -26.59 27.50
CA VAL A 352 19.45 -26.44 28.56
C VAL A 352 19.80 -27.29 29.79
N ALA A 353 20.26 -28.53 29.60
CA ALA A 353 20.59 -29.43 30.72
C ALA A 353 21.94 -29.12 31.39
N TRP A 354 22.87 -28.53 30.64
CA TRP A 354 24.26 -28.30 31.06
C TRP A 354 24.71 -26.87 30.74
N GLY A 355 23.82 -25.88 30.93
CA GLY A 355 24.11 -24.48 30.60
C GLY A 355 25.39 -23.93 31.26
N PHE A 356 25.78 -24.49 32.41
CA PHE A 356 27.04 -24.16 33.07
C PHE A 356 28.29 -24.60 32.27
N ILE A 357 28.22 -25.67 31.46
CA ILE A 357 29.31 -26.09 30.58
C ILE A 357 29.52 -25.09 29.44
N ALA A 358 28.44 -24.53 28.88
CA ALA A 358 28.54 -23.50 27.85
C ALA A 358 29.23 -22.24 28.37
N VAL A 359 28.93 -21.85 29.62
CA VAL A 359 29.64 -20.76 30.32
C VAL A 359 31.11 -21.10 30.52
N LEU A 360 31.43 -22.33 30.97
CA LEU A 360 32.82 -22.76 31.17
C LEU A 360 33.64 -22.74 29.88
N ILE A 361 33.08 -23.25 28.77
CA ILE A 361 33.70 -23.22 27.44
C ILE A 361 33.90 -21.78 26.96
N GLY A 362 32.89 -20.91 27.14
CA GLY A 362 32.99 -19.49 26.78
C GLY A 362 34.09 -18.76 27.56
N VAL A 363 34.22 -19.03 28.86
CA VAL A 363 35.29 -18.48 29.70
C VAL A 363 36.67 -18.98 29.26
N VAL A 364 36.83 -20.27 28.97
CA VAL A 364 38.10 -20.83 28.48
C VAL A 364 38.47 -20.26 27.11
N ALA A 365 37.50 -20.10 26.20
CA ALA A 365 37.72 -19.51 24.88
C ALA A 365 38.13 -18.03 24.97
N LEU A 366 37.47 -17.26 25.84
CA LEU A 366 37.84 -15.86 26.12
C LEU A 366 39.23 -15.75 26.75
N PHE A 367 39.58 -16.67 27.65
CA PHE A 367 40.89 -16.68 28.29
C PHE A 367 42.01 -17.06 27.30
N ALA A 368 41.76 -18.05 26.43
CA ALA A 368 42.68 -18.42 25.36
C ALA A 368 42.86 -17.27 24.35
N TYR A 369 41.77 -16.58 23.99
CA TYR A 369 41.82 -15.39 23.14
C TYR A 369 42.65 -14.27 23.78
N ALA A 370 42.43 -13.98 25.07
CA ALA A 370 43.15 -12.95 25.80
C ALA A 370 44.65 -13.27 25.97
N LEU A 371 45.02 -14.54 26.08
CA LEU A 371 46.41 -14.98 26.07
C LEU A 371 47.05 -14.81 24.68
N LEU A 372 46.35 -15.21 23.62
CA LEU A 372 46.83 -15.07 22.24
C LEU A 372 46.92 -13.60 21.78
N SER A 373 46.14 -12.69 22.38
CA SER A 373 46.18 -11.27 22.06
C SER A 373 47.28 -10.48 22.80
N LYS A 374 47.94 -11.07 23.81
CA LYS A 374 49.01 -10.40 24.57
C LYS A 374 50.40 -10.50 23.93
N ASP A 375 50.59 -11.41 22.98
CA ASP A 375 51.86 -11.62 22.27
C ASP A 375 51.88 -10.94 20.87
N LYS A 376 51.00 -9.95 20.64
CA LYS A 376 50.99 -9.12 19.42
C LYS A 376 51.29 -7.66 19.70
#